data_AF-A0A820PHW9-F1
#
_entry.id   AF-A0A820PHW9-F1
#
_cell.length_a   1.000
_cell.length_b   1.000
_cell.length_c   1.000
_cell.angle_alpha   90.00
_cell.angle_beta   90.00
_cell.angle_gamma   90.00
#
_symmetry.space_group_name_H-M   'P 1'
#
loop_
_entity.id
_entity.type
_entity.pdbx_description
1 polymer ?
#
loop_
_entity_poly.entity_id
_entity_poly.type
_entity_poly.pdbx_seq_one_letter_code
_entity_poly.pdbx_strand_id
1 'polypeptide(L)'
;YEKSFESPLLQATGEYYREEGNRCLAKLDCIQYMRKILLLIDDEEFRSRKFLNPTSYSKVYNECLQRLVCDHFDTFKSECNELIIKEDLDALRNMYKLLKPTHIGINYMVEKLQDNIARIGHEKVQSLKGENVC
;
A
#
# COMPACT_ATOMS: atom_id res chain seq x y z
N TYR A 1 11.95 20.47 22.24
CA TYR A 1 11.50 19.16 21.75
C TYR A 1 11.46 19.15 20.22
N GLU A 2 10.59 19.92 19.57
CA GLU A 2 10.39 19.84 18.11
C GLU A 2 11.66 20.11 17.27
N LYS A 3 12.32 21.26 17.46
CA LYS A 3 13.50 21.62 16.66
C LYS A 3 14.75 20.81 16.99
N SER A 4 14.91 20.41 18.26
CA SER A 4 16.16 19.81 18.76
C SER A 4 16.17 18.28 18.73
N PHE A 5 15.00 17.64 18.62
CA PHE A 5 14.87 16.20 18.70
C PHE A 5 13.94 15.63 17.61
N GLU A 6 12.71 16.14 17.52
CA GLU A 6 11.71 15.57 16.60
C GLU A 6 12.11 15.72 15.12
N SER A 7 12.62 16.88 14.73
CA SER A 7 13.04 17.09 13.34
C SER A 7 14.23 16.20 12.93
N PRO A 8 15.33 16.11 13.70
CA PRO A 8 16.39 15.13 13.43
C PRO A 8 15.91 13.67 13.45
N LEU A 9 15.00 13.32 14.36
CA LEU A 9 14.40 11.99 14.43
C LEU A 9 13.65 11.66 13.15
N LEU A 10 12.76 12.54 12.68
CA LEU A 10 11.98 12.32 11.46
C LEU A 10 12.88 12.19 10.23
N GLN A 11 13.95 12.98 10.15
CA GLN A 11 14.94 12.84 9.07
C GLN A 11 15.61 11.47 9.09
N ALA A 12 16.12 11.04 10.25
CA ALA A 12 16.78 9.74 10.39
C ALA A 12 15.81 8.57 10.12
N THR A 13 14.56 8.67 10.58
CA THR A 13 13.49 7.71 10.29
C THR A 13 13.22 7.63 8.78
N GLY A 14 13.13 8.78 8.11
CA GLY A 14 12.91 8.85 6.67
C GLY A 14 14.06 8.22 5.87
N GLU A 15 15.30 8.54 6.20
CA GLU A 15 16.49 7.94 5.58
C GLU A 15 16.52 6.42 5.77
N TYR A 16 16.28 5.94 7.00
CA TYR A 16 16.25 4.52 7.31
C TYR A 16 15.18 3.76 6.50
N TYR A 17 13.93 4.25 6.49
CA TYR A 17 12.84 3.53 5.80
C TYR A 17 12.93 3.63 4.29
N ARG A 18 13.54 4.69 3.75
CA ARG A 18 13.90 4.75 2.33
C ARG A 18 14.88 3.64 1.95
N GLU A 19 15.90 3.41 2.78
CA GLU A 19 16.88 2.35 2.55
C GLU A 19 16.28 0.95 2.76
N GLU A 20 15.45 0.72 3.79
CA GLU A 20 14.69 -0.53 3.94
C GLU A 20 13.83 -0.80 2.71
N GLY A 21 13.04 0.18 2.27
CA GLY A 21 12.11 0.01 1.14
C GLY A 21 12.82 -0.51 -0.09
N ASN A 22 13.92 0.16 -0.47
CA ASN A 22 14.78 -0.26 -1.57
C ASN A 22 15.39 -1.66 -1.34
N ARG A 23 15.90 -1.95 -0.14
CA ARG A 23 16.49 -3.24 0.21
C ARG A 23 15.46 -4.39 0.12
N CYS A 24 14.24 -4.15 0.58
CA CYS A 24 13.18 -5.14 0.52
C CYS A 24 12.76 -5.39 -0.94
N LEU A 25 12.54 -4.35 -1.74
CA LEU A 25 12.17 -4.49 -3.15
C LEU A 25 13.25 -5.17 -4.00
N ALA A 26 14.52 -5.05 -3.62
CA ALA A 26 15.61 -5.79 -4.28
C ALA A 26 15.58 -7.31 -4.02
N LYS A 27 14.81 -7.79 -3.03
CA LYS A 27 14.82 -9.18 -2.56
C LYS A 27 13.46 -9.87 -2.57
N LEU A 28 12.38 -9.10 -2.51
CA LEU A 28 11.02 -9.58 -2.30
C LEU A 28 10.16 -9.22 -3.50
N ASP A 29 9.20 -10.09 -3.81
CA ASP A 29 8.11 -9.73 -4.72
C ASP A 29 7.15 -8.70 -4.06
N CYS A 30 6.23 -8.14 -4.84
CA CYS A 30 5.31 -7.11 -4.34
C CYS A 30 4.44 -7.61 -3.17
N ILE A 31 3.96 -8.86 -3.23
CA ILE A 31 3.07 -9.43 -2.19
C ILE A 31 3.83 -9.62 -0.88
N GLN A 32 5.05 -10.15 -0.94
CA GLN A 32 5.96 -10.29 0.18
C GLN A 32 6.35 -8.93 0.76
N TYR A 33 6.64 -7.96 -0.12
CA TYR A 33 6.93 -6.58 0.25
C TYR A 33 5.76 -5.97 1.04
N MET A 34 4.53 -6.07 0.54
CA MET A 34 3.32 -5.57 1.22
C MET A 34 3.16 -6.13 2.63
N ARG A 35 3.34 -7.44 2.80
CA ARG A 35 3.28 -8.09 4.12
C ARG A 35 4.38 -7.58 5.04
N LYS A 36 5.59 -7.43 4.52
CA LYS A 36 6.75 -6.96 5.29
C LYS A 36 6.55 -5.53 5.77
N ILE A 37 6.12 -4.60 4.91
CA ILE A 37 5.98 -3.20 5.30
C ILE A 37 4.78 -2.95 6.22
N LEU A 38 3.71 -3.75 6.14
CA LEU A 38 2.62 -3.71 7.12
C LEU A 38 3.14 -3.97 8.53
N LEU A 39 4.01 -4.98 8.70
CA LEU A 39 4.63 -5.29 9.98
C LEU A 39 5.57 -4.18 10.44
N LEU A 40 6.39 -3.64 9.53
CA LEU A 40 7.32 -2.54 9.85
C LEU A 40 6.60 -1.28 10.33
N ILE A 41 5.46 -0.94 9.71
CA ILE A 41 4.66 0.23 10.10
C ILE A 41 4.01 0.02 11.48
N ASP A 42 3.49 -1.17 11.75
CA ASP A 42 2.88 -1.52 13.04
C ASP A 42 3.93 -1.50 14.17
N ASP A 43 5.09 -2.10 13.92
CA ASP A 43 6.23 -2.08 14.85
C ASP A 43 6.68 -0.64 15.16
N GLU A 44 6.72 0.22 14.14
CA GLU A 44 7.13 1.61 14.32
C GLU A 44 6.10 2.46 15.04
N GLU A 45 4.81 2.21 14.82
CA GLU A 45 3.75 2.83 15.57
C GLU A 45 3.84 2.45 17.05
N PHE A 46 4.05 1.16 17.35
CA PHE A 46 4.25 0.67 18.71
C PHE A 46 5.48 1.30 19.36
N ARG A 47 6.61 1.33 18.64
CA ARG A 47 7.86 1.96 19.10
C ARG A 47 7.66 3.44 19.39
N SER A 48 6.99 4.15 18.50
CA SER A 48 6.68 5.57 18.64
C SER A 48 5.88 5.84 19.91
N ARG A 49 4.83 5.06 20.17
CA ARG A 49 3.98 5.18 21.36
C ARG A 49 4.72 4.91 22.67
N LYS A 50 5.77 4.09 22.62
CA LYS A 50 6.56 3.72 23.80
C LYS A 50 7.61 4.78 24.17
N PHE A 51 8.17 5.47 23.18
CA PHE A 51 9.37 6.30 23.39
C PHE A 51 9.23 7.78 23.03
N LEU A 52 8.21 8.17 22.26
CA LEU A 52 8.10 9.53 21.72
C LEU A 52 6.98 10.32 22.39
N ASN A 53 6.98 11.64 22.18
CA ASN A 53 5.83 12.46 22.54
C ASN A 53 4.65 12.16 21.60
N PRO A 54 3.39 12.15 22.10
CA PRO A 54 2.20 11.98 21.28
C PRO A 54 2.08 12.87 20.04
N THR A 55 2.66 14.07 20.07
CA THR A 55 2.67 14.98 18.90
C THR A 55 3.50 14.44 17.72
N SER A 56 4.39 13.49 17.96
CA SER A 56 5.28 12.91 16.96
C SER A 56 4.70 11.65 16.30
N TYR A 57 3.69 11.01 16.89
CA TYR A 57 3.19 9.70 16.43
C TYR A 57 2.70 9.75 14.99
N SER A 58 1.84 10.72 14.67
CA SER A 58 1.31 10.88 13.31
C SER A 58 2.40 11.29 12.32
N LYS A 59 3.39 12.08 12.75
CA LYS A 59 4.49 12.52 11.88
C LYS A 59 5.39 11.34 11.51
N VAL A 60 5.74 10.49 12.47
CA VAL A 60 6.53 9.27 12.22
C VAL A 60 5.75 8.29 11.34
N TYR A 61 4.47 8.06 11.64
CA TYR A 61 3.60 7.20 10.83
C TYR A 61 3.53 7.67 9.37
N ASN A 62 3.35 8.97 9.14
CA ASN A 62 3.29 9.55 7.80
C ASN A 62 4.64 9.46 7.07
N GLU A 63 5.77 9.67 7.76
CA GLU A 63 7.09 9.49 7.16
C GLU A 63 7.29 8.02 6.72
N CYS A 64 6.88 7.05 7.54
CA CYS A 64 6.94 5.63 7.18
C CYS A 64 6.08 5.31 5.95
N LEU A 65 4.84 5.80 5.91
CA LEU A 65 3.96 5.62 4.75
C LEU A 65 4.54 6.26 3.49
N GLN A 66 5.10 7.46 3.61
CA GLN A 66 5.72 8.14 2.48
C GLN A 66 6.85 7.29 1.89
N ARG A 67 7.79 6.83 2.74
CA ARG A 67 8.97 6.09 2.28
C ARG A 67 8.69 4.66 1.84
N LEU A 68 7.80 3.95 2.52
CA LEU A 68 7.55 2.53 2.26
C LEU A 68 6.43 2.30 1.22
N VAL A 69 5.48 3.23 1.11
CA VAL A 69 4.30 3.08 0.24
C VAL A 69 4.33 4.07 -0.91
N CYS A 70 4.33 5.38 -0.62
CA CYS A 70 4.18 6.40 -1.66
C CYS A 70 5.36 6.43 -2.64
N ASP A 71 6.60 6.40 -2.12
CA ASP A 71 7.82 6.43 -2.94
C ASP A 71 7.95 5.19 -3.86
N HIS A 72 7.22 4.12 -3.53
CA HIS A 72 7.22 2.86 -4.27
C HIS A 72 5.88 2.54 -4.96
N PHE A 73 4.99 3.54 -5.07
CA PHE A 73 3.61 3.34 -5.49
C PHE A 73 3.46 2.67 -6.87
N ASP A 74 4.37 2.93 -7.81
CA ASP A 74 4.35 2.32 -9.13
C ASP A 74 4.49 0.79 -9.10
N THR A 75 5.17 0.23 -8.10
CA THR A 75 5.26 -1.23 -7.90
C THR A 75 3.89 -1.82 -7.54
N PHE A 76 3.11 -1.09 -6.74
CA PHE A 76 1.75 -1.52 -6.38
C PHE A 76 0.82 -1.41 -7.60
N LYS A 77 0.98 -0.37 -8.43
CA LYS A 77 0.18 -0.21 -9.64
C LYS A 77 0.37 -1.36 -10.63
N SER A 78 1.61 -1.78 -10.84
CA SER A 78 1.93 -2.88 -11.77
C SER A 78 1.34 -4.21 -11.29
N GLU A 79 1.38 -4.46 -9.97
CA GLU A 79 0.87 -5.71 -9.39
C GLU A 79 -0.66 -5.74 -9.29
N CYS A 80 -1.32 -4.60 -9.09
CA CYS A 80 -2.75 -4.52 -8.80
C CYS A 80 -3.64 -5.27 -9.82
N ASN A 81 -3.39 -5.10 -11.12
CA ASN A 81 -4.19 -5.77 -12.16
C ASN A 81 -4.04 -7.29 -12.10
N GLU A 82 -2.83 -7.79 -11.84
CA GLU A 82 -2.60 -9.23 -11.73
C GLU A 82 -3.34 -9.82 -10.54
N LEU A 83 -3.33 -9.15 -9.40
CA LEU A 83 -4.05 -9.60 -8.21
C LEU A 83 -5.57 -9.62 -8.42
N ILE A 84 -6.10 -8.66 -9.17
CA ILE A 84 -7.52 -8.60 -9.53
C ILE A 84 -7.89 -9.76 -10.45
N ILE A 85 -7.08 -10.06 -11.47
CA ILE A 85 -7.32 -11.16 -12.41
C ILE A 85 -7.22 -12.52 -11.72
N LYS A 86 -6.24 -12.68 -10.81
CA LYS A 86 -6.05 -13.90 -10.02
C LYS A 86 -7.05 -14.04 -8.87
N GLU A 87 -7.88 -13.02 -8.63
CA GLU A 87 -8.80 -12.94 -7.49
C GLU A 87 -8.11 -13.16 -6.12
N ASP A 88 -6.86 -12.70 -5.98
CA ASP A 88 -6.10 -12.81 -4.71
C ASP A 88 -6.58 -11.75 -3.72
N LEU A 89 -7.68 -12.06 -3.04
CA LEU A 89 -8.33 -11.17 -2.09
C LEU A 89 -7.46 -10.83 -0.88
N ASP A 90 -6.57 -11.73 -0.47
CA ASP A 90 -5.68 -11.50 0.68
C ASP A 90 -4.59 -10.48 0.34
N ALA A 91 -3.96 -10.61 -0.83
CA ALA A 91 -3.00 -9.62 -1.32
C ALA A 91 -3.67 -8.27 -1.58
N LEU A 92 -4.86 -8.25 -2.19
CA LEU A 92 -5.65 -7.03 -2.39
C LEU A 92 -6.03 -6.37 -1.05
N ARG A 93 -6.40 -7.14 -0.03
CA ARG A 93 -6.69 -6.61 1.31
C ARG A 93 -5.46 -5.93 1.92
N ASN A 94 -4.28 -6.51 1.75
CA ASN A 94 -3.03 -5.91 2.24
C ASN A 94 -2.70 -4.62 1.47
N MET A 95 -2.86 -4.64 0.14
CA MET A 95 -2.71 -3.45 -0.70
C MET A 95 -3.66 -2.33 -0.26
N TYR A 96 -4.95 -2.65 -0.05
CA TYR A 96 -5.94 -1.69 0.42
C TYR A 96 -5.56 -1.07 1.78
N LYS A 97 -5.10 -1.88 2.74
CA LYS A 97 -4.67 -1.36 4.06
C LYS A 97 -3.54 -0.33 3.94
N LEU A 98 -2.60 -0.57 3.03
CA LEU A 98 -1.45 0.31 2.79
C LEU A 98 -1.84 1.58 2.03
N LEU A 99 -2.75 1.47 1.05
CA LEU A 99 -3.15 2.59 0.20
C LEU A 99 -4.25 3.45 0.81
N LYS A 100 -5.13 2.90 1.67
CA LYS A 100 -6.21 3.64 2.35
C LYS A 100 -5.75 4.92 3.05
N PRO A 101 -4.65 4.94 3.84
CA PRO A 101 -4.18 6.18 4.47
C PRO A 101 -3.52 7.15 3.48
N THR A 102 -3.21 6.71 2.25
CA THR A 102 -2.63 7.56 1.21
C THR A 102 -3.74 8.13 0.32
N HIS A 103 -3.86 9.47 0.23
CA HIS A 103 -4.91 10.10 -0.58
C HIS A 103 -4.84 9.73 -2.08
N ILE A 104 -3.64 9.46 -2.59
CA ILE A 104 -3.41 9.17 -4.02
C ILE A 104 -3.63 7.68 -4.31
N GLY A 105 -3.22 6.79 -3.41
CA GLY A 105 -3.21 5.35 -3.65
C GLY A 105 -4.60 4.72 -3.71
N ILE A 106 -5.51 5.18 -2.84
CA ILE A 106 -6.83 4.56 -2.72
C ILE A 106 -7.70 4.76 -3.97
N ASN A 107 -7.62 5.92 -4.61
CA ASN A 107 -8.42 6.24 -5.79
C ASN A 107 -8.08 5.30 -6.97
N TYR A 108 -6.80 5.03 -7.18
CA TYR A 108 -6.34 4.10 -8.23
C TYR A 108 -6.91 2.70 -8.05
N MET A 109 -6.88 2.18 -6.81
CA MET A 109 -7.37 0.83 -6.53
C MET A 109 -8.89 0.74 -6.71
N VAL A 110 -9.63 1.77 -6.29
CA VAL A 110 -11.09 1.84 -6.49
C VAL A 110 -11.44 1.84 -7.97
N GLU A 111 -10.76 2.67 -8.77
CA GLU A 111 -10.94 2.74 -10.22
C GLU A 111 -10.69 1.39 -10.88
N LYS A 112 -9.57 0.71 -10.55
CA LYS A 112 -9.25 -0.61 -11.11
C LYS A 112 -10.25 -1.70 -10.76
N LEU A 113 -10.76 -1.69 -9.53
CA LEU A 113 -11.80 -2.65 -9.13
C LEU A 113 -13.11 -2.37 -9.87
N GLN A 114 -13.49 -1.10 -10.03
CA GLN A 114 -14.69 -0.71 -10.78
C GLN A 114 -14.61 -1.15 -12.24
N ASP A 115 -13.48 -0.89 -12.91
CA ASP A 115 -13.23 -1.31 -14.29
C ASP A 115 -13.35 -2.82 -14.46
N ASN A 116 -12.77 -3.60 -13.54
CA ASN A 116 -12.84 -5.06 -13.63
C ASN A 116 -14.26 -5.59 -13.40
N ILE A 117 -15.00 -5.03 -12.44
CA ILE A 117 -16.40 -5.40 -12.21
C ILE A 117 -17.25 -5.09 -13.45
N ALA A 118 -17.06 -3.91 -14.06
CA ALA A 118 -17.76 -3.53 -15.27
C ALA A 118 -17.44 -4.48 -16.44
N ARG A 119 -16.16 -4.83 -16.62
CA ARG A 119 -15.71 -5.79 -17.65
C ARG A 119 -16.34 -7.17 -17.47
N ILE A 120 -16.25 -7.75 -16.27
CA ILE A 120 -16.83 -9.08 -15.97
C ILE A 120 -18.36 -9.05 -16.17
N GLY A 121 -19.02 -7.99 -15.72
CA GLY A 121 -20.46 -7.81 -15.92
C GLY A 121 -20.82 -7.77 -17.41
N HIS A 122 -20.05 -7.03 -18.22
CA HIS A 122 -20.26 -6.94 -19.66
C HIS A 122 -20.07 -8.29 -20.36
N GLU A 123 -18.97 -9.00 -20.06
CA GLU A 123 -18.67 -10.33 -20.61
C GLU A 123 -19.78 -11.34 -20.32
N LYS A 124 -20.28 -11.37 -19.07
CA LYS A 124 -21.39 -12.25 -18.67
C LYS A 124 -22.69 -11.92 -19.38
N VAL A 125 -23.00 -10.63 -19.60
CA VAL A 125 -24.22 -10.24 -20.33
C VAL A 125 -24.11 -10.60 -21.82
N GLN A 126 -22.92 -10.48 -22.40
CA GLN A 126 -22.70 -10.88 -23.80
C GLN A 126 -22.81 -12.40 -23.98
N SER A 127 -22.25 -13.20 -23.09
CA SER A 127 -22.33 -14.66 -23.19
C SER A 127 -23.78 -15.17 -23.14
N LEU A 128 -24.61 -14.58 -22.27
CA LEU A 128 -26.05 -14.90 -22.19
C LEU A 128 -26.83 -14.57 -23.48
N LYS A 129 -26.39 -13.56 -24.25
CA LYS A 129 -27.01 -13.23 -25.54
C LYS A 129 -26.61 -14.20 -26.65
N GLY A 130 -25.42 -14.82 -26.55
CA GLY A 130 -24.94 -15.83 -27.50
C GLY A 130 -25.58 -17.21 -27.28
N GLU A 131 -25.94 -17.56 -26.04
CA GLU A 131 -26.58 -18.84 -25.69
C GLU A 131 -28.08 -18.91 -26.07
N ASN A 132 -28.70 -17.78 -26.42
CA ASN A 132 -30.09 -17.72 -26.90
C ASN A 132 -30.22 -17.80 -28.44
N VAL A 133 -29.18 -18.27 -29.14
CA VAL A 133 -29.23 -18.59 -30.58
C VAL A 133 -28.97 -20.08 -30.78
N CYS A 134 -29.95 -20.89 -30.39
CA CYS A 134 -30.47 -22.11 -31.08
C CYS A 134 -31.36 -22.92 -30.13
#